data_AF-A0A930UE80-F1
#
_entry.id   AF-A0A930UE80-F1
#
_cell.length_a   1.000
_cell.length_b   1.000
_cell.length_c   1.000
_cell.angle_alpha   90.00
_cell.angle_beta   90.00
_cell.angle_gamma   90.00
#
_symmetry.space_group_name_H-M   'P 1'
#
loop_
_entity.id
_entity.type
_entity.pdbx_description
1 polymer ?
#
loop_
_entity_poly.entity_id
_entity_poly.type
_entity_poly.pdbx_seq_one_letter_code
_entity_poly.pdbx_strand_id
1 'polypeptide(L)'
;MWYKIDFDKLILLLLPTFLRKPVLFGYLKSLVAPITSLYHRWSLLRDDNLEILKYNSQRCYLRGALNDRYDPDERRITISNTSNKVQDYIYTFGENTPVSLGTMFIESAFNYAGTTVDFIVNVPQQIIAMKKQPAIEATIEFYALAGKSYKIVAV
;
A
#
# COMPACT_ATOMS: atom_id res chain seq x y z
N MET A 1 -14.67 -19.20 -10.11
CA MET A 1 -14.55 -20.64 -10.43
C MET A 1 -14.26 -20.87 -11.92
N TRP A 2 -14.93 -20.17 -12.85
CA TRP A 2 -14.80 -20.38 -14.31
C TRP A 2 -13.51 -19.92 -14.98
N TYR A 3 -12.57 -19.31 -14.24
CA TYR A 3 -11.32 -18.85 -14.82
C TYR A 3 -10.18 -19.87 -14.71
N LYS A 4 -10.30 -20.92 -13.89
CA LYS A 4 -9.24 -21.94 -13.72
C LYS A 4 -9.30 -22.93 -14.89
N ILE A 5 -8.46 -22.70 -15.90
CA ILE A 5 -8.45 -23.47 -17.14
C ILE A 5 -7.15 -24.26 -17.22
N ASP A 6 -7.26 -25.57 -17.37
CA ASP A 6 -6.15 -26.45 -17.73
C ASP A 6 -6.14 -26.64 -19.25
N PHE A 7 -5.22 -25.97 -19.93
CA PHE A 7 -5.12 -26.01 -21.39
C PHE A 7 -4.68 -27.36 -21.92
N ASP A 8 -3.86 -28.13 -21.18
CA ASP A 8 -3.45 -29.46 -21.59
C ASP A 8 -4.67 -30.40 -21.63
N LYS A 9 -5.51 -30.32 -20.59
CA LYS A 9 -6.78 -31.05 -20.54
C LYS A 9 -7.76 -30.59 -21.61
N LEU A 10 -7.84 -29.29 -21.88
CA LEU A 10 -8.72 -28.72 -22.90
C LEU A 10 -8.36 -29.22 -24.31
N ILE A 11 -7.06 -29.24 -24.65
CA ILE A 11 -6.57 -29.76 -25.94
C ILE A 11 -7.00 -31.21 -26.12
N LEU A 12 -6.82 -32.06 -25.10
CA LEU A 12 -7.22 -33.46 -25.17
C LEU A 12 -8.74 -33.65 -25.30
N LEU A 13 -9.52 -32.82 -24.62
CA LEU A 13 -10.99 -32.92 -24.65
C LEU A 13 -11.57 -32.53 -26.02
N LEU A 14 -10.95 -31.55 -26.69
CA LEU A 14 -11.31 -31.10 -28.04
C LEU A 14 -10.82 -32.06 -29.15
N LEU A 15 -9.76 -32.81 -28.89
CA LEU A 15 -9.27 -33.83 -29.82
C LEU A 15 -10.21 -35.06 -29.85
N PRO A 16 -10.66 -35.50 -31.04
CA PRO A 16 -11.28 -36.81 -31.23
C PRO A 16 -10.36 -37.92 -30.71
N THR A 17 -10.93 -38.96 -30.12
CA THR A 17 -10.18 -40.04 -29.44
C THR A 17 -9.07 -40.66 -30.29
N PHE A 18 -9.32 -40.87 -31.59
CA PHE A 18 -8.35 -41.45 -32.52
C PHE A 18 -7.13 -40.56 -32.82
N LEU A 19 -7.25 -39.25 -32.59
CA LEU A 19 -6.19 -38.25 -32.84
C LEU A 19 -5.40 -37.89 -31.58
N ARG A 20 -5.71 -38.48 -30.41
CA ARG A 20 -4.99 -38.25 -29.14
C ARG A 20 -3.64 -39.00 -29.07
N LYS A 21 -2.82 -38.83 -30.10
CA LYS A 21 -1.46 -39.38 -30.18
C LYS A 21 -0.46 -38.38 -29.60
N PRO A 22 0.64 -38.85 -28.98
CA PRO A 22 1.59 -37.97 -28.28
C PRO A 22 2.24 -36.92 -29.19
N VAL A 23 2.51 -37.26 -30.46
CA VAL A 23 3.13 -36.34 -31.43
C VAL A 23 2.20 -35.17 -31.78
N LEU A 24 0.93 -35.47 -32.13
CA LEU A 24 -0.04 -34.42 -32.47
C LEU A 24 -0.39 -33.56 -31.25
N PHE A 25 -0.49 -34.19 -30.07
CA PHE A 25 -0.69 -33.47 -28.82
C PHE A 25 0.46 -32.49 -28.54
N GLY A 26 1.72 -32.92 -28.68
CA GLY A 26 2.88 -32.06 -28.51
C GLY A 26 2.91 -30.88 -29.49
N TYR A 27 2.54 -31.13 -30.75
CA TYR A 27 2.41 -30.06 -31.76
C TYR A 27 1.34 -29.04 -31.37
N LEU A 28 0.13 -29.48 -31.01
CA LEU A 28 -0.94 -28.58 -30.57
C LEU A 28 -0.58 -27.83 -29.28
N LYS A 29 0.09 -28.49 -28.34
CA LYS A 29 0.60 -27.85 -27.12
C LYS A 29 1.59 -26.74 -27.45
N SER A 30 2.46 -26.93 -28.44
CA SER A 30 3.39 -25.88 -28.90
C SER A 30 2.66 -24.67 -29.52
N LEU A 31 1.57 -24.91 -30.26
CA LEU A 31 0.74 -23.85 -30.85
C LEU A 31 -0.05 -23.06 -29.79
N VAL A 32 -0.50 -23.73 -28.73
CA VAL A 32 -1.27 -23.12 -27.63
C VAL A 32 -0.37 -22.50 -26.56
N ALA A 33 0.93 -22.83 -26.53
CA ALA A 33 1.90 -22.28 -25.57
C ALA A 33 1.83 -20.75 -25.35
N PRO A 34 1.73 -19.87 -26.39
CA PRO A 34 1.60 -18.43 -26.16
C PRO A 34 0.30 -18.06 -25.45
N ILE A 35 -0.80 -18.77 -25.70
CA ILE A 35 -2.09 -18.56 -25.03
C ILE A 35 -1.98 -18.97 -23.56
N THR A 36 -1.34 -20.10 -23.27
CA THR A 36 -1.10 -20.56 -21.89
C THR A 36 -0.22 -19.56 -21.13
N SER A 37 0.81 -19.01 -21.78
CA SER A 37 1.66 -17.96 -21.20
C SER A 37 0.89 -16.68 -20.90
N LEU A 38 0.04 -16.24 -21.83
CA LEU A 38 -0.84 -15.09 -21.64
C LEU A 38 -1.81 -15.30 -20.48
N TYR A 39 -2.43 -16.49 -20.42
CA TYR A 39 -3.33 -16.87 -19.34
C TYR A 39 -2.62 -16.86 -17.97
N HIS A 40 -1.39 -17.38 -17.90
CA HIS A 40 -0.61 -17.36 -16.66
C HIS A 40 -0.33 -15.93 -16.21
N ARG A 41 0.10 -15.05 -17.13
CA ARG A 41 0.32 -13.62 -16.82
C ARG A 41 -0.96 -12.95 -16.34
N TRP A 42 -2.08 -13.23 -17.00
CA TRP A 42 -3.39 -12.71 -16.59
C TRP A 42 -3.80 -13.23 -15.21
N SER A 43 -3.56 -14.51 -14.90
CA SER A 43 -3.88 -15.08 -13.59
C SER A 43 -3.08 -14.41 -12.47
N LEU A 44 -1.78 -14.20 -12.67
CA LEU A 44 -0.94 -13.47 -11.72
C LEU A 44 -1.44 -12.04 -11.51
N LEU A 45 -1.68 -11.31 -12.60
CA LEU A 45 -2.20 -9.94 -12.53
C LEU A 45 -3.56 -9.87 -11.83
N ARG A 46 -4.41 -10.88 -12.05
CA ARG A 46 -5.70 -10.99 -11.37
C ARG A 46 -5.50 -11.19 -9.87
N ASP A 47 -4.61 -12.08 -9.46
CA ASP A 47 -4.35 -12.36 -8.06
C ASP A 47 -3.73 -11.13 -7.37
N ASP A 48 -2.80 -10.43 -8.02
CA ASP A 48 -2.25 -9.15 -7.56
C ASP A 48 -3.35 -8.09 -7.39
N ASN A 49 -4.25 -7.95 -8.38
CA ASN A 49 -5.38 -7.03 -8.28
C ASN A 49 -6.34 -7.39 -7.16
N LEU A 50 -6.57 -8.68 -6.90
CA LEU A 50 -7.39 -9.09 -5.77
C LEU A 50 -6.75 -8.74 -4.44
N GLU A 51 -5.43 -8.90 -4.30
CA GLU A 51 -4.71 -8.43 -3.10
C GLU A 51 -4.86 -6.92 -2.92
N ILE A 52 -4.76 -6.14 -4.00
CA ILE A 52 -4.97 -4.69 -3.97
C ILE A 52 -6.38 -4.35 -3.49
N LEU A 53 -7.40 -5.05 -4.01
CA LEU A 53 -8.80 -4.81 -3.67
C LEU A 53 -9.19 -5.21 -2.24
N LYS A 54 -8.36 -5.98 -1.52
CA LYS A 54 -8.63 -6.35 -0.12
C LYS A 54 -8.53 -5.15 0.83
N TYR A 55 -7.75 -4.14 0.47
CA TYR A 55 -7.50 -2.99 1.32
C TYR A 55 -8.29 -1.76 0.83
N ASN A 56 -8.58 -0.85 1.77
CA ASN A 56 -9.26 0.41 1.48
C ASN A 56 -8.64 1.56 2.27
N SER A 57 -9.18 2.77 2.11
CA SER A 57 -8.68 4.00 2.74
C SER A 57 -8.92 4.09 4.25
N GLN A 58 -9.67 3.16 4.85
CA GLN A 58 -9.91 3.20 6.29
C GLN A 58 -8.62 2.88 7.05
N ARG A 59 -8.42 3.55 8.18
CA ARG A 59 -7.20 3.44 9.01
C ARG A 59 -6.77 1.99 9.29
N CYS A 60 -7.73 1.10 9.59
CA CYS A 60 -7.40 -0.30 9.89
C CYS A 60 -6.83 -1.04 8.67
N TYR A 61 -7.47 -0.89 7.49
CA TYR A 61 -7.07 -1.58 6.27
C TYR A 61 -5.81 -0.95 5.66
N LEU A 62 -5.68 0.38 5.65
CA LEU A 62 -4.46 1.06 5.21
C LEU A 62 -3.26 0.65 6.07
N ARG A 63 -3.43 0.60 7.40
CA ARG A 63 -2.40 0.07 8.31
C ARG A 63 -2.09 -1.40 8.02
N GLY A 64 -3.11 -2.20 7.72
CA GLY A 64 -2.95 -3.59 7.30
C GLY A 64 -2.05 -3.69 6.08
N ALA A 65 -2.42 -3.00 4.99
CA ALA A 65 -1.68 -2.97 3.74
C ALA A 65 -0.19 -2.57 3.90
N LEU A 66 0.07 -1.56 4.74
CA LEU A 66 1.44 -1.13 5.02
C LEU A 66 2.24 -2.20 5.78
N ASN A 67 1.66 -2.80 6.81
CA ASN A 67 2.35 -3.84 7.58
C ASN A 67 2.55 -5.11 6.73
N ASP A 68 1.52 -5.58 6.03
CA ASP A 68 1.62 -6.81 5.24
C ASP A 68 2.65 -6.67 4.09
N ARG A 69 2.89 -5.45 3.60
CA ARG A 69 3.87 -5.17 2.54
C ARG A 69 5.28 -4.87 3.05
N TYR A 70 5.42 -4.18 4.19
CA TYR A 70 6.70 -3.63 4.65
C TYR A 70 7.20 -4.17 5.99
N ASP A 71 6.32 -4.68 6.86
CA ASP A 71 6.65 -5.24 8.18
C ASP A 71 5.76 -6.46 8.51
N PRO A 72 5.83 -7.55 7.72
CA PRO A 72 4.90 -8.67 7.86
C PRO A 72 5.05 -9.41 9.19
N ASP A 73 6.27 -9.43 9.75
CA ASP A 73 6.60 -10.19 10.97
C ASP A 73 6.20 -9.42 12.24
N GLU A 74 6.70 -8.19 12.41
CA GLU A 74 6.53 -7.43 13.66
C GLU A 74 5.35 -6.45 13.62
N ARG A 75 4.85 -6.08 12.43
CA ARG A 75 3.68 -5.20 12.21
C ARG A 75 3.69 -3.89 13.02
N ARG A 76 4.85 -3.21 13.09
CA ARG A 76 5.09 -2.02 13.92
C ARG A 76 4.58 -0.72 13.30
N ILE A 77 4.15 -0.71 12.04
CA ILE A 77 3.67 0.50 11.38
C ILE A 77 2.31 0.88 11.96
N THR A 78 2.22 2.10 12.51
CA THR A 78 0.98 2.62 13.09
C THR A 78 0.55 3.91 12.39
N ILE A 79 -0.76 4.14 12.39
CA ILE A 79 -1.34 5.39 11.87
C ILE A 79 -1.97 6.09 13.07
N SER A 80 -1.64 7.35 13.31
CA SER A 80 -2.19 8.19 14.38
C SER A 80 -2.80 9.46 13.80
N ASN A 81 -3.71 10.08 14.54
CA ASN A 81 -4.24 11.38 14.16
C ASN A 81 -3.26 12.48 14.61
N THR A 82 -3.27 13.60 13.89
CA THR A 82 -2.56 14.80 14.32
C THR A 82 -3.14 15.30 15.64
N SER A 83 -2.27 15.61 16.62
CA SER A 83 -2.70 16.32 17.82
C SER A 83 -2.94 17.77 17.42
N ASN A 84 -4.19 18.25 17.34
CA ASN A 84 -4.49 19.65 17.01
C ASN A 84 -4.15 20.57 18.21
N LYS A 85 -2.87 20.74 18.54
CA LYS A 85 -2.46 21.56 19.69
C LYS A 85 -2.66 23.05 19.39
N VAL A 86 -3.08 23.81 20.38
CA VAL A 86 -3.15 25.28 20.25
C VAL A 86 -1.72 25.82 20.21
N GLN A 87 -1.46 26.76 19.31
CA GLN A 87 -0.16 27.41 19.19
C GLN A 87 -0.06 28.53 20.21
N ASP A 88 0.97 28.49 21.04
CA ASP A 88 1.31 29.60 21.93
C ASP A 88 2.13 30.63 21.15
N TYR A 89 1.65 31.87 21.13
CA TYR A 89 2.35 32.98 20.49
C TYR A 89 3.18 33.74 21.52
N ILE A 90 4.42 34.06 21.16
CA ILE A 90 5.28 34.93 21.97
C ILE A 90 5.08 36.36 21.49
N TYR A 91 4.77 37.26 22.43
CA TYR A 91 4.60 38.67 22.15
C TYR A 91 5.91 39.31 21.68
N THR A 92 5.80 40.21 20.71
CA THR A 92 6.89 41.03 20.21
C THR A 92 7.19 42.20 21.16
N PHE A 93 8.40 42.76 21.09
CA PHE A 93 8.82 43.87 21.95
C PHE A 93 7.89 45.11 21.88
N GLY A 94 7.18 45.31 20.77
CA GLY A 94 6.24 46.43 20.61
C GLY A 94 4.91 46.29 21.35
N GLU A 95 4.56 45.07 21.77
CA GLU A 95 3.27 44.78 22.42
C GLU A 95 3.30 45.04 23.94
N ASN A 96 4.48 45.40 24.49
CA ASN A 96 4.74 45.97 25.82
C ASN A 96 3.98 45.30 26.99
N THR A 97 3.75 43.99 26.88
CA THR A 97 3.03 43.16 27.84
C THR A 97 3.99 42.15 28.46
N PRO A 98 4.35 42.28 29.75
CA PRO A 98 5.25 41.33 30.39
C PRO A 98 4.48 40.03 30.71
N VAL A 99 4.62 39.02 29.85
CA VAL A 99 4.08 37.67 30.10
C VAL A 99 5.21 36.75 30.57
N SER A 100 5.02 36.11 31.73
CA SER A 100 5.95 35.11 32.22
C SER A 100 5.74 33.81 31.42
N LEU A 101 6.70 33.48 30.56
CA LEU A 101 6.73 32.20 29.86
C LEU A 101 7.09 31.12 30.89
N GLY A 102 6.14 30.21 31.16
CA GLY A 102 6.39 29.01 31.96
C GLY A 102 7.22 27.97 31.18
N THR A 103 7.07 26.70 31.54
CA THR A 103 7.70 25.60 30.78
C THR A 103 6.94 25.36 29.47
N MET A 104 7.56 25.68 28.33
CA MET A 104 7.03 25.44 26.99
C MET A 104 7.71 24.23 26.35
N PHE A 105 6.93 23.39 25.65
CA PHE A 105 7.44 22.28 24.85
C PHE A 105 7.33 22.62 23.37
N ILE A 106 8.45 22.53 22.65
CA ILE A 106 8.47 22.77 21.21
C ILE A 106 8.04 21.50 20.49
N GLU A 107 6.96 21.60 19.74
CA GLU A 107 6.44 20.54 18.87
C GLU A 107 6.71 20.86 17.41
N SER A 108 6.72 19.82 16.58
CA SER A 108 6.82 19.96 15.13
C SER A 108 5.64 20.73 14.55
N ALA A 109 5.88 21.55 13.53
CA ALA A 109 4.88 22.47 12.96
C ALA A 109 3.54 21.80 12.58
N PHE A 110 3.56 20.54 12.13
CA PHE A 110 2.35 19.79 11.76
C PHE A 110 1.46 19.38 12.94
N ASN A 111 1.92 19.52 14.19
CA ASN A 111 1.13 19.25 15.40
C ASN A 111 0.36 20.48 15.92
N TYR A 112 0.41 21.63 15.23
CA TYR A 112 -0.38 22.79 15.62
C TYR A 112 -1.69 22.87 14.85
N ALA A 113 -2.72 23.41 15.51
CA ALA A 113 -4.04 23.63 14.94
C ALA A 113 -3.97 24.56 13.72
N GLY A 114 -4.69 24.21 12.66
CA GLY A 114 -4.67 24.93 11.38
C GLY A 114 -3.71 24.38 10.33
N THR A 115 -2.96 23.32 10.66
CA THR A 115 -2.19 22.58 9.65
C THR A 115 -3.06 21.61 8.84
N THR A 116 -2.70 21.41 7.58
CA THR A 116 -3.47 20.61 6.61
C THR A 116 -3.27 19.09 6.78
N VAL A 117 -2.44 18.64 7.72
CA VAL A 117 -2.10 17.22 7.89
C VAL A 117 -3.21 16.48 8.65
N ASP A 118 -3.91 15.57 7.97
CA ASP A 118 -5.02 14.81 8.54
C ASP A 118 -4.56 13.63 9.41
N PHE A 119 -3.50 12.93 9.01
CA PHE A 119 -3.00 11.75 9.72
C PHE A 119 -1.48 11.58 9.60
N ILE A 120 -0.93 10.90 10.59
CA ILE A 120 0.50 10.62 10.72
C ILE A 120 0.71 9.12 10.57
N VAL A 121 1.69 8.73 9.76
CA VAL A 121 2.12 7.34 9.59
C VAL A 121 3.46 7.19 10.31
N ASN A 122 3.44 6.47 11.42
CA ASN A 122 4.63 6.15 12.21
C ASN A 122 5.26 4.88 11.64
N VAL A 123 6.47 5.01 11.13
CA VAL A 123 7.22 3.92 10.52
C VAL A 123 8.55 3.75 11.24
N PRO A 124 8.93 2.53 11.65
CA PRO A 124 10.23 2.27 12.24
C PRO A 124 11.38 2.72 11.32
N GLN A 125 12.40 3.37 11.88
CA GLN A 125 13.52 3.89 11.10
C GLN A 125 14.24 2.82 10.25
N GLN A 126 14.29 1.56 10.73
CA GLN A 126 14.90 0.46 9.99
C GLN A 126 14.18 0.18 8.66
N ILE A 127 12.86 0.31 8.64
CA ILE A 127 12.04 0.04 7.46
C ILE A 127 12.21 1.15 6.42
N ILE A 128 12.27 2.41 6.86
CA ILE A 128 12.51 3.55 5.98
C ILE A 128 13.87 3.41 5.29
N ALA A 129 14.90 3.03 6.05
CA ALA A 129 16.24 2.82 5.53
C ALA A 129 16.31 1.65 4.52
N MET A 130 15.60 0.55 4.79
CA MET A 130 15.68 -0.66 3.96
C MET A 130 14.77 -0.63 2.72
N LYS A 131 13.54 -0.13 2.85
CA LYS A 131 12.51 -0.20 1.80
C LYS A 131 12.38 1.08 0.97
N LYS A 132 13.12 2.12 1.35
CA LYS A 132 13.11 3.47 0.77
C LYS A 132 11.75 4.17 0.94
N GLN A 133 11.80 5.41 1.38
CA GLN A 133 10.64 6.27 1.59
C GLN A 133 9.64 6.35 0.41
N PRO A 134 10.04 6.49 -0.88
CA PRO A 134 9.08 6.66 -1.98
C PRO A 134 8.15 5.47 -2.22
N ALA A 135 8.56 4.25 -1.88
CA ALA A 135 7.69 3.08 -2.05
C ALA A 135 6.50 3.12 -1.07
N ILE A 136 6.77 3.55 0.17
CA ILE A 136 5.77 3.72 1.21
C ILE A 136 4.81 4.85 0.81
N GLU A 137 5.35 5.99 0.35
CA GLU A 137 4.57 7.12 -0.16
C GLU A 137 3.63 6.69 -1.30
N ALA A 138 4.13 5.98 -2.31
CA ALA A 138 3.32 5.47 -3.41
C ALA A 138 2.20 4.52 -2.94
N THR A 139 2.43 3.74 -1.88
CA THR A 139 1.40 2.86 -1.33
C THR A 139 0.34 3.65 -0.56
N ILE A 140 0.76 4.67 0.20
CA ILE A 140 -0.17 5.56 0.89
C ILE A 140 -1.01 6.32 -0.12
N GLU A 141 -0.41 6.92 -1.14
CA GLU A 141 -1.13 7.66 -2.19
C GLU A 141 -2.13 6.80 -2.96
N PHE A 142 -1.79 5.53 -3.20
CA PHE A 142 -2.68 4.61 -3.90
C PHE A 142 -3.96 4.32 -3.10
N TYR A 143 -3.88 4.19 -1.77
CA TYR A 143 -5.01 3.80 -0.92
C TYR A 143 -5.67 4.97 -0.17
N ALA A 144 -4.97 6.08 0.02
CA ALA A 144 -5.48 7.23 0.75
C ALA A 144 -6.67 7.86 0.00
N LEU A 145 -7.62 8.39 0.76
CA LEU A 145 -8.73 9.14 0.17
C LEU A 145 -8.20 10.42 -0.46
N ALA A 146 -8.67 10.74 -1.68
CA ALA A 146 -8.31 11.97 -2.36
C ALA A 146 -8.60 13.20 -1.48
N GLY A 147 -7.63 14.12 -1.42
CA GLY A 147 -7.72 15.34 -0.62
C GLY A 147 -7.31 15.19 0.85
N LYS A 148 -6.93 13.99 1.31
CA LYS A 148 -6.33 13.79 2.62
C LYS A 148 -4.82 13.98 2.58
N SER A 149 -4.29 14.79 3.48
CA SER A 149 -2.84 15.00 3.59
C SER A 149 -2.27 14.15 4.72
N TYR A 150 -1.05 13.65 4.52
CA TYR A 150 -0.38 12.78 5.47
C TYR A 150 1.06 13.23 5.74
N LYS A 151 1.59 12.79 6.87
CA LYS A 151 3.02 12.93 7.19
C LYS A 151 3.59 11.61 7.66
N ILE A 152 4.73 11.22 7.10
CA ILE A 152 5.49 10.07 7.58
C ILE A 152 6.44 10.55 8.67
N VAL A 153 6.43 9.87 9.82
CA VAL A 153 7.33 10.12 10.94
C VAL A 153 8.13 8.85 11.20
N ALA A 154 9.45 8.99 11.25
CA ALA A 154 10.35 7.92 11.67
C ALA A 154 10.30 7.78 13.19
N VAL A 155 9.99 6.58 13.68
CA VAL A 155 9.97 6.23 15.12
C VAL A 155 11.01 5.14 15.41
#